data_AF-A0A537XH26-F1
#
_entry.id   AF-A0A537XH26-F1
#
_cell.length_a   1.000
_cell.length_b   1.000
_cell.length_c   1.000
_cell.angle_alpha   90.00
_cell.angle_beta   90.00
_cell.angle_gamma   90.00
#
_symmetry.space_group_name_H-M   'P 1'
#
loop_
_entity.id
_entity.type
_entity.pdbx_description
1 polymer ?
#
loop_
_entity_poly.entity_id
_entity_poly.type
_entity_poly.pdbx_seq_one_letter_code
_entity_poly.pdbx_strand_id
1 'polypeptide(L)'
;MRHLERSKRPLSGTRILMMTSAVALMAASAAITAPAFADEAAAKKWIDSEFQPSTLSKDDQMKEMQWFIKAAAPFKGMEINAVSETLTVHEYESRTLAKAFEEITGIKVKHDIIQEGDVVEKIQTQMQSGKNVYDGWINDSDFIGTHFRYGQAVDLTDYMAGEGKDVTDPQLDVNDFIGKSFTTAPNGHLYQLPDQQFANLYWFRYDWFSNPEYKTKFKAKYGYDLGVPVNWSAYEDIADFFTND
;
A
#
# COMPACT_ATOMS: atom_id res chain seq x y z
N MET A 1 -95.02 22.55 14.82
CA MET A 1 -94.90 22.52 13.35
C MET A 1 -93.62 21.78 12.98
N ARG A 2 -93.78 20.70 12.20
CA ARG A 2 -92.80 19.94 11.36
C ARG A 2 -91.55 19.38 12.05
N HIS A 3 -91.58 18.14 12.54
CA HIS A 3 -91.47 16.82 11.84
C HIS A 3 -90.02 16.37 11.57
N LEU A 4 -89.71 15.22 12.18
CA LEU A 4 -88.57 14.34 11.95
C LEU A 4 -88.52 13.84 10.50
N GLU A 5 -87.33 13.47 10.02
CA GLU A 5 -87.16 12.15 9.41
C GLU A 5 -85.72 11.60 9.51
N ARG A 6 -85.66 10.29 9.79
CA ARG A 6 -84.49 9.42 9.88
C ARG A 6 -84.00 9.05 8.48
N SER A 7 -82.71 8.75 8.32
CA SER A 7 -82.26 7.78 7.32
C SER A 7 -81.31 6.76 7.92
N LYS A 8 -81.48 5.51 7.48
CA LYS A 8 -80.94 4.25 8.00
C LYS A 8 -79.65 3.84 7.25
N ARG A 9 -78.76 3.15 7.99
CA ARG A 9 -77.63 2.26 7.59
C ARG A 9 -77.98 1.27 6.45
N PRO A 10 -77.03 0.62 5.70
CA PRO A 10 -75.99 -0.25 6.28
C PRO A 10 -74.64 -0.50 5.54
N LEU A 11 -73.84 -1.31 6.25
CA LEU A 11 -72.51 -1.93 6.07
C LEU A 11 -72.13 -2.48 4.68
N SER A 12 -70.82 -2.44 4.38
CA SER A 12 -70.02 -3.53 3.78
C SER A 12 -68.56 -3.05 3.67
N GLY A 13 -67.58 -3.69 4.30
CA GLY A 13 -66.71 -4.65 3.61
C GLY A 13 -65.92 -3.97 2.48
N THR A 14 -64.63 -3.66 2.61
CA THR A 14 -63.58 -4.56 2.12
C THR A 14 -62.21 -4.06 2.59
N ARG A 15 -61.46 -4.95 3.25
CA ARG A 15 -60.01 -4.87 3.42
C ARG A 15 -59.35 -4.76 2.04
N ILE A 16 -58.78 -3.61 1.69
CA ILE A 16 -57.87 -3.51 0.56
C ILE A 16 -56.43 -3.48 1.11
N LEU A 17 -55.90 -4.70 1.20
CA LEU A 17 -54.60 -5.11 0.67
C LEU A 17 -53.37 -4.22 1.02
N MET A 18 -52.82 -4.44 2.22
CA MET A 18 -51.37 -4.36 2.45
C MET A 18 -50.70 -5.48 1.65
N MET A 19 -50.25 -5.23 0.41
CA MET A 19 -49.42 -6.20 -0.31
C MET A 19 -48.61 -5.58 -1.46
N THR A 20 -47.83 -4.53 -1.16
CA THR A 20 -46.81 -4.01 -2.11
C THR A 20 -45.42 -3.81 -1.52
N SER A 21 -45.18 -4.12 -0.23
CA SER A 21 -43.87 -3.87 0.39
C SER A 21 -42.86 -5.03 0.33
N ALA A 22 -43.23 -6.22 -0.14
CA ALA A 22 -42.31 -7.37 -0.16
C ALA A 22 -41.37 -7.40 -1.39
N VAL A 23 -41.80 -6.84 -2.53
CA VAL A 23 -40.99 -6.85 -3.77
C VAL A 23 -39.90 -5.76 -3.75
N ALA A 24 -40.17 -4.62 -3.11
CA ALA A 24 -39.20 -3.54 -2.95
C ALA A 24 -38.02 -3.92 -2.02
N LEU A 25 -38.26 -4.72 -0.97
CA LEU A 25 -37.18 -5.21 -0.10
C LEU A 25 -36.30 -6.27 -0.79
N MET A 26 -36.87 -7.17 -1.61
CA MET A 26 -36.07 -8.16 -2.34
C MET A 26 -35.24 -7.54 -3.48
N ALA A 27 -35.76 -6.52 -4.16
CA ALA A 27 -34.99 -5.78 -5.18
C ALA A 27 -33.83 -4.97 -4.57
N ALA A 28 -34.02 -4.38 -3.38
CA ALA A 28 -32.94 -3.71 -2.65
C ALA A 28 -31.87 -4.69 -2.13
N SER A 29 -32.27 -5.92 -1.77
CA SER A 29 -31.34 -6.98 -1.34
C SER A 29 -30.45 -7.48 -2.50
N ALA A 30 -31.02 -7.62 -3.70
CA ALA A 30 -30.28 -8.04 -4.89
C ALA A 30 -29.31 -6.97 -5.42
N ALA A 31 -29.61 -5.68 -5.18
CA ALA A 31 -28.73 -4.58 -5.57
C ALA A 31 -27.50 -4.43 -4.66
N ILE A 32 -27.56 -4.90 -3.41
CA ILE A 32 -26.42 -4.89 -2.48
C ILE A 32 -25.51 -6.10 -2.70
N THR A 33 -26.03 -7.23 -3.18
CA THR A 33 -25.24 -8.45 -3.38
C THR A 33 -24.45 -8.44 -4.69
N ALA A 34 -24.99 -7.86 -5.78
CA ALA A 34 -24.32 -7.85 -7.08
C ALA A 34 -22.94 -7.15 -7.10
N PRO A 35 -22.72 -5.99 -6.44
CA PRO A 35 -21.40 -5.35 -6.37
C PRO A 35 -20.38 -6.20 -5.62
N ALA A 36 -20.77 -6.78 -4.48
CA ALA A 36 -19.88 -7.61 -3.67
C ALA A 36 -19.38 -8.85 -4.43
N PHE A 37 -20.24 -9.46 -5.26
CA PHE A 37 -19.83 -10.58 -6.12
C PHE A 37 -18.85 -10.17 -7.23
N ALA A 38 -18.92 -8.94 -7.73
CA ALA A 38 -17.99 -8.43 -8.74
C ALA A 38 -16.61 -8.16 -8.12
N ASP A 39 -16.58 -7.58 -6.92
CA ASP A 39 -15.34 -7.30 -6.19
C ASP A 39 -14.61 -8.61 -5.82
N GLU A 40 -15.33 -9.63 -5.34
CA GLU A 40 -14.75 -10.95 -5.05
C GLU A 40 -14.21 -11.65 -6.31
N ALA A 41 -14.89 -11.50 -7.45
CA ALA A 41 -14.41 -12.03 -8.72
C ALA A 41 -13.12 -11.32 -9.18
N ALA A 42 -13.03 -9.99 -9.00
CA ALA A 42 -11.81 -9.23 -9.24
C ALA A 42 -10.68 -9.68 -8.32
N ALA A 43 -10.93 -9.80 -7.02
CA ALA A 43 -9.96 -10.30 -6.05
C ALA A 43 -9.43 -11.68 -6.44
N LYS A 44 -10.31 -12.62 -6.81
CA LYS A 44 -9.90 -13.96 -7.24
C LYS A 44 -9.01 -13.91 -8.49
N LYS A 45 -9.35 -13.08 -9.46
CA LYS A 45 -8.53 -12.88 -10.68
C LYS A 45 -7.12 -12.41 -10.31
N TRP A 46 -7.00 -11.38 -9.47
CA TRP A 46 -5.69 -10.84 -9.05
C TRP A 46 -4.86 -11.84 -8.24
N ILE A 47 -5.48 -12.59 -7.33
CA ILE A 47 -4.84 -13.69 -6.61
C ILE A 47 -4.28 -14.75 -7.56
N ASP A 48 -5.03 -15.11 -8.59
CA ASP A 48 -4.63 -16.16 -9.54
C ASP A 48 -3.57 -15.70 -10.54
N SER A 49 -3.51 -14.39 -10.88
CA SER A 49 -2.67 -13.87 -11.97
C SER A 49 -1.44 -13.07 -11.53
N GLU A 50 -1.53 -12.30 -10.44
CA GLU A 50 -0.51 -11.29 -10.10
C GLU A 50 0.08 -11.49 -8.70
N PHE A 51 -0.72 -11.88 -7.70
CA PHE A 51 -0.25 -11.99 -6.32
C PHE A 51 0.49 -13.31 -6.05
N GLN A 52 1.25 -13.80 -7.04
CA GLN A 52 2.04 -15.02 -6.96
C GLN A 52 3.50 -14.77 -7.35
N PRO A 53 4.48 -15.41 -6.68
CA PRO A 53 4.30 -16.34 -5.55
C PRO A 53 3.91 -15.61 -4.26
N SER A 54 3.16 -16.28 -3.38
CA SER A 54 2.80 -15.78 -2.05
C SER A 54 3.16 -16.79 -0.95
N THR A 55 3.49 -16.28 0.23
CA THR A 55 3.63 -17.08 1.45
C THR A 55 2.28 -17.53 2.01
N LEU A 56 1.19 -16.84 1.65
CA LEU A 56 -0.17 -17.18 2.04
C LEU A 56 -0.78 -18.21 1.09
N SER A 57 -1.60 -19.10 1.64
CA SER A 57 -2.46 -19.96 0.83
C SER A 57 -3.46 -19.11 0.04
N LYS A 58 -4.00 -19.63 -1.08
CA LYS A 58 -5.04 -18.90 -1.84
C LYS A 58 -6.29 -18.62 -1.00
N ASP A 59 -6.62 -19.52 -0.09
CA ASP A 59 -7.77 -19.34 0.81
C ASP A 59 -7.52 -18.20 1.81
N ASP A 60 -6.29 -18.05 2.31
CA ASP A 60 -5.93 -16.95 3.20
C ASP A 60 -5.82 -15.62 2.46
N GLN A 61 -5.26 -15.60 1.26
CA GLN A 61 -5.31 -14.43 0.37
C GLN A 61 -6.75 -14.00 0.10
N MET A 62 -7.67 -14.95 -0.13
CA MET A 62 -9.08 -14.62 -0.33
C MET A 62 -9.72 -14.00 0.91
N LYS A 63 -9.42 -14.51 2.12
CA LYS A 63 -9.90 -13.90 3.37
C LYS A 63 -9.40 -12.48 3.55
N GLU A 64 -8.14 -12.22 3.19
CA GLU A 64 -7.55 -10.88 3.21
C GLU A 64 -8.25 -9.94 2.21
N MET A 65 -8.46 -10.38 0.97
CA MET A 65 -9.20 -9.58 -0.01
C MET A 65 -10.65 -9.31 0.42
N GLN A 66 -11.32 -10.28 1.04
CA GLN A 66 -12.66 -10.09 1.62
C GLN A 66 -12.65 -9.05 2.76
N TRP A 67 -11.57 -9.00 3.55
CA TRP A 67 -11.37 -7.94 4.53
C TRP A 67 -11.22 -6.57 3.86
N PHE A 68 -10.38 -6.44 2.83
CA PHE A 68 -10.24 -5.20 2.07
C PHE A 68 -11.57 -4.72 1.47
N ILE A 69 -12.33 -5.61 0.82
CA ILE A 69 -13.64 -5.29 0.23
C ILE A 69 -14.59 -4.75 1.30
N LYS A 70 -14.61 -5.38 2.48
CA LYS A 70 -15.49 -4.97 3.58
C LYS A 70 -15.06 -3.65 4.21
N ALA A 71 -13.77 -3.48 4.50
CA ALA A 71 -13.22 -2.28 5.11
C ALA A 71 -13.37 -1.07 4.18
N ALA A 72 -13.25 -1.27 2.87
CA ALA A 72 -13.37 -0.22 1.86
C ALA A 72 -14.82 0.19 1.54
N ALA A 73 -15.83 -0.61 1.93
CA ALA A 73 -17.22 -0.38 1.54
C ALA A 73 -17.74 1.05 1.80
N PRO A 74 -17.42 1.74 2.91
CA PRO A 74 -17.83 3.13 3.16
C PRO A 74 -17.14 4.15 2.25
N PHE A 75 -16.03 3.77 1.63
CA PHE A 75 -15.13 4.66 0.89
C PHE A 75 -15.20 4.44 -0.63
N LYS A 76 -16.13 3.63 -1.13
CA LYS A 76 -16.30 3.41 -2.58
C LYS A 76 -16.50 4.74 -3.32
N GLY A 77 -15.72 4.94 -4.39
CA GLY A 77 -15.68 6.18 -5.16
C GLY A 77 -14.79 7.28 -4.57
N MET A 78 -14.11 7.03 -3.45
CA MET A 78 -13.04 7.90 -2.95
C MET A 78 -11.88 7.91 -3.94
N GLU A 79 -11.23 9.08 -4.06
CA GLU A 79 -9.96 9.23 -4.76
C GLU A 79 -8.87 9.57 -3.75
N ILE A 80 -7.74 8.86 -3.82
CA ILE A 80 -6.54 9.07 -3.02
C ILE A 80 -5.41 9.48 -3.97
N ASN A 81 -4.71 10.56 -3.66
CA ASN A 81 -3.54 11.00 -4.41
C ASN A 81 -2.27 10.58 -3.68
N ALA A 82 -1.49 9.71 -4.29
CA ALA A 82 -0.20 9.26 -3.79
C ALA A 82 0.93 9.74 -4.71
N VAL A 83 2.15 9.84 -4.16
CA VAL A 83 3.34 10.17 -4.95
C VAL A 83 4.56 9.40 -4.47
N SER A 84 5.42 9.02 -5.41
CA SER A 84 6.70 8.37 -5.16
C SER A 84 7.78 8.89 -6.11
N GLU A 85 9.02 8.49 -5.84
CA GLU A 85 10.12 8.68 -6.77
C GLU A 85 10.05 7.74 -7.99
N THR A 86 10.93 7.97 -8.98
CA THR A 86 10.97 7.22 -10.24
C THR A 86 11.78 5.94 -10.10
N LEU A 87 11.12 4.88 -9.63
CA LEU A 87 11.66 3.53 -9.58
C LEU A 87 10.75 2.53 -10.26
N THR A 88 11.33 1.41 -10.72
CA THR A 88 10.57 0.33 -11.35
C THR A 88 9.54 -0.30 -10.42
N VAL A 89 9.79 -0.32 -9.10
CA VAL A 89 8.80 -0.81 -8.12
C VAL A 89 7.58 0.10 -8.07
N HIS A 90 7.80 1.43 -8.07
CA HIS A 90 6.72 2.39 -8.01
C HIS A 90 5.94 2.49 -9.34
N GLU A 91 6.60 2.23 -10.48
CA GLU A 91 5.90 2.03 -11.75
C GLU A 91 4.94 0.83 -11.69
N TYR A 92 5.35 -0.26 -11.03
CA TYR A 92 4.50 -1.42 -10.81
C TYR A 92 3.36 -1.12 -9.82
N GLU A 93 3.62 -0.43 -8.71
CA GLU A 93 2.59 0.02 -7.78
C GLU A 93 1.55 0.90 -8.47
N SER A 94 1.99 1.94 -9.18
CA SER A 94 1.12 2.92 -9.83
C SER A 94 0.27 2.33 -10.94
N ARG A 95 0.82 1.40 -11.74
CA ARG A 95 0.14 0.86 -12.93
C ARG A 95 -0.63 -0.42 -12.64
N THR A 96 -0.14 -1.24 -11.71
CA THR A 96 -0.67 -2.57 -11.43
C THR A 96 -1.39 -2.60 -10.09
N LEU A 97 -0.71 -2.28 -8.98
CA LEU A 97 -1.31 -2.42 -7.65
C LEU A 97 -2.42 -1.41 -7.39
N ALA A 98 -2.27 -0.15 -7.81
CA ALA A 98 -3.31 0.87 -7.71
C ALA A 98 -4.59 0.45 -8.47
N LYS A 99 -4.41 -0.17 -9.65
CA LYS A 99 -5.52 -0.73 -10.43
C LYS A 99 -6.15 -1.94 -9.73
N ALA A 100 -5.34 -2.84 -9.18
CA ALA A 100 -5.86 -3.99 -8.43
C ALA A 100 -6.67 -3.54 -7.21
N PHE A 101 -6.13 -2.57 -6.47
CA PHE A 101 -6.81 -1.96 -5.34
C PHE A 101 -8.13 -1.32 -5.75
N GLU A 102 -8.18 -0.56 -6.85
CA GLU A 102 -9.43 0.02 -7.38
C GLU A 102 -10.44 -1.05 -7.80
N GLU A 103 -10.02 -2.08 -8.55
CA GLU A 103 -10.90 -3.17 -8.99
C GLU A 103 -11.47 -3.98 -7.81
N ILE A 104 -10.74 -4.10 -6.70
CA ILE A 104 -11.16 -4.87 -5.52
C ILE A 104 -11.99 -4.01 -4.55
N THR A 105 -11.59 -2.75 -4.33
CA THR A 105 -12.16 -1.92 -3.26
C THR A 105 -13.14 -0.86 -3.77
N GLY A 106 -13.04 -0.48 -5.03
CA GLY A 106 -13.73 0.68 -5.59
C GLY A 106 -13.14 2.04 -5.18
N ILE A 107 -11.97 2.06 -4.53
CA ILE A 107 -11.21 3.28 -4.19
C ILE A 107 -10.18 3.51 -5.28
N LYS A 108 -10.15 4.71 -5.85
CA LYS A 108 -9.23 5.06 -6.91
C LYS A 108 -7.96 5.69 -6.35
N VAL A 109 -6.81 5.14 -6.70
CA VAL A 109 -5.50 5.69 -6.31
C VAL A 109 -4.85 6.33 -7.53
N LYS A 110 -4.68 7.65 -7.49
CA LYS A 110 -3.85 8.39 -8.45
C LYS A 110 -2.43 8.44 -7.89
N HIS A 111 -1.57 7.56 -8.40
CA HIS A 111 -0.17 7.47 -7.97
C HIS A 111 0.74 8.17 -8.98
N ASP A 112 1.20 9.37 -8.63
CA ASP A 112 2.16 10.14 -9.43
C ASP A 112 3.59 9.64 -9.20
N ILE A 113 4.37 9.56 -10.27
CA ILE A 113 5.79 9.19 -10.23
C ILE A 113 6.59 10.39 -10.72
N ILE A 114 7.48 10.89 -9.87
CA ILE A 114 8.31 12.07 -10.15
C ILE A 114 9.77 11.80 -9.75
N GLN A 115 10.69 12.72 -9.99
CA GLN A 115 12.08 12.54 -9.56
C GLN A 115 12.17 12.71 -8.02
N GLU A 116 13.10 11.99 -7.39
CA GLU A 116 13.30 12.01 -5.93
C GLU A 116 13.40 13.45 -5.37
N GLY A 117 14.21 14.29 -6.02
CA GLY A 117 14.35 15.70 -5.65
C GLY A 117 13.02 16.47 -5.64
N ASP A 118 12.12 16.18 -6.59
CA ASP A 118 10.79 16.80 -6.65
C ASP A 118 9.87 16.28 -5.54
N VAL A 119 9.99 15.01 -5.14
CA VAL A 119 9.27 14.45 -3.98
C VAL A 119 9.66 15.22 -2.73
N VAL A 120 10.97 15.39 -2.49
CA VAL A 120 11.53 16.12 -1.34
C VAL A 120 11.01 17.57 -1.30
N GLU A 121 11.06 18.28 -2.42
CA GLU A 121 10.58 19.67 -2.51
C GLU A 121 9.07 19.77 -2.23
N LYS A 122 8.28 18.85 -2.78
CA LYS A 122 6.81 18.85 -2.58
C LYS A 122 6.41 18.49 -1.16
N ILE A 123 7.09 17.55 -0.50
CA ILE A 123 6.89 17.26 0.93
C ILE A 123 7.12 18.54 1.75
N GLN A 124 8.26 19.20 1.54
CA GLN A 124 8.59 20.43 2.25
C GLN A 124 7.55 21.54 1.99
N THR A 125 7.08 21.67 0.75
CA THR A 125 6.04 22.64 0.38
C THR A 125 4.71 22.36 1.07
N GLN A 126 4.26 21.09 1.11
CA GLN A 126 3.05 20.70 1.84
C GLN A 126 3.20 21.01 3.34
N MET A 127 4.32 20.62 3.95
CA MET A 127 4.59 20.88 5.37
C MET A 127 4.62 22.37 5.72
N GLN A 128 5.24 23.20 4.88
CA GLN A 128 5.34 24.65 5.13
C GLN A 128 4.02 25.38 4.88
N SER A 129 3.26 24.96 3.87
CA SER A 129 1.99 25.60 3.51
C SER A 129 0.81 25.12 4.34
N GLY A 130 0.91 23.94 4.95
CA GLY A 130 -0.20 23.25 5.62
C GLY A 130 -1.32 22.82 4.67
N LYS A 131 -1.10 22.89 3.35
CA LYS A 131 -2.07 22.47 2.34
C LYS A 131 -1.78 21.06 1.90
N ASN A 132 -2.81 20.22 1.91
CA ASN A 132 -2.71 18.87 1.38
C ASN A 132 -2.56 18.91 -0.15
N VAL A 133 -1.47 18.33 -0.64
CA VAL A 133 -1.11 18.14 -2.05
C VAL A 133 -1.24 16.66 -2.41
N TYR A 134 -0.75 15.77 -1.54
CA TYR A 134 -0.90 14.32 -1.64
C TYR A 134 -1.29 13.73 -0.28
N ASP A 135 -2.19 12.75 -0.35
CA ASP A 135 -2.72 12.00 0.78
C ASP A 135 -1.74 10.91 1.26
N GLY A 136 -0.93 10.37 0.34
CA GLY A 136 0.08 9.35 0.62
C GLY A 136 1.42 9.67 -0.03
N TRP A 137 2.50 9.34 0.67
CA TRP A 137 3.87 9.61 0.23
C TRP A 137 4.70 8.34 0.38
N ILE A 138 5.37 7.95 -0.69
CA ILE A 138 6.42 6.95 -0.66
C ILE A 138 7.74 7.72 -0.73
N ASN A 139 8.40 7.84 0.42
CA ASN A 139 9.60 8.66 0.59
C ASN A 139 10.59 7.97 1.53
N ASP A 140 11.86 8.35 1.44
CA ASP A 140 12.93 7.69 2.17
C ASP A 140 12.76 7.71 3.68
N SER A 141 13.21 6.63 4.33
CA SER A 141 13.26 6.51 5.80
C SER A 141 14.15 7.58 6.45
N ASP A 142 15.02 8.23 5.69
CA ASP A 142 15.86 9.34 6.17
C ASP A 142 15.02 10.52 6.68
N PHE A 143 13.76 10.63 6.25
CA PHE A 143 12.80 11.60 6.74
C PHE A 143 12.23 11.29 8.13
N ILE A 144 12.51 10.13 8.74
CA ILE A 144 11.93 9.76 10.04
C ILE A 144 12.15 10.85 11.10
N GLY A 145 13.32 11.49 11.09
CA GLY A 145 13.65 12.60 11.99
C GLY A 145 12.90 13.90 11.69
N THR A 146 12.46 14.10 10.44
CA THR A 146 11.62 15.23 10.01
C THR A 146 10.17 14.98 10.41
N HIS A 147 9.63 13.82 10.05
CA HIS A 147 8.26 13.39 10.34
C HIS A 147 7.95 13.46 11.83
N PHE A 148 8.83 12.88 12.66
CA PHE A 148 8.72 12.90 14.11
C PHE A 148 8.73 14.32 14.71
N ARG A 149 9.61 15.20 14.23
CA ARG A 149 9.82 16.52 14.86
C ARG A 149 8.79 17.56 14.46
N TYR A 150 8.27 17.48 13.24
CA TYR A 150 7.40 18.52 12.68
C TYR A 150 5.92 18.24 12.96
N GLY A 151 5.55 16.99 13.31
CA GLY A 151 4.17 16.63 13.64
C GLY A 151 3.20 16.84 12.48
N GLN A 152 3.69 16.66 11.24
CA GLN A 152 2.89 16.77 10.01
C GLN A 152 2.64 15.40 9.35
N ALA A 153 3.31 14.34 9.81
CA ALA A 153 3.04 12.97 9.42
C ALA A 153 2.09 12.32 10.44
N VAL A 154 1.26 11.40 9.97
CA VAL A 154 0.40 10.59 10.84
C VAL A 154 1.28 9.65 11.67
N ASP A 155 1.09 9.65 12.98
CA ASP A 155 1.67 8.63 13.84
C ASP A 155 0.92 7.31 13.61
N LEU A 156 1.53 6.39 12.88
CA LEU A 156 0.87 5.15 12.48
C LEU A 156 0.58 4.24 13.67
N THR A 157 1.36 4.35 14.75
CA THR A 157 1.16 3.53 15.95
C THR A 157 -0.15 3.91 16.63
N ASP A 158 -0.33 5.20 16.87
CA ASP A 158 -1.55 5.72 17.48
C ASP A 158 -2.75 5.65 16.51
N TYR A 159 -2.53 5.89 15.22
CA TYR A 159 -3.54 5.79 14.18
C TYR A 159 -4.15 4.38 14.13
N MET A 160 -3.31 3.34 13.99
CA MET A 160 -3.76 1.95 13.90
C MET A 160 -4.45 1.48 15.20
N ALA A 161 -4.03 2.00 16.36
CA ALA A 161 -4.67 1.69 17.64
C ALA A 161 -5.99 2.46 17.86
N GLY A 162 -6.14 3.62 17.22
CA GLY A 162 -7.21 4.58 17.40
C GLY A 162 -8.12 4.71 16.18
N GLU A 163 -8.05 5.86 15.51
CA GLU A 163 -8.99 6.24 14.43
C GLU A 163 -8.90 5.34 13.18
N GLY A 164 -7.73 4.78 12.90
CA GLY A 164 -7.46 3.90 11.79
C GLY A 164 -7.76 2.43 12.07
N LYS A 165 -8.24 2.10 13.28
CA LYS A 165 -8.41 0.70 13.71
C LYS A 165 -9.33 -0.11 12.79
N ASP A 166 -10.42 0.47 12.32
CA ASP A 166 -11.39 -0.21 11.45
C ASP A 166 -10.86 -0.43 10.03
N VAL A 167 -9.78 0.25 9.65
CA VAL A 167 -9.09 0.16 8.35
C VAL A 167 -7.66 -0.35 8.47
N THR A 168 -7.28 -0.89 9.64
CA THR A 168 -5.99 -1.55 9.85
C THR A 168 -6.19 -3.05 9.61
N ASP A 169 -5.47 -3.60 8.64
CA ASP A 169 -5.58 -5.02 8.31
C ASP A 169 -5.15 -5.88 9.52
N PRO A 170 -6.05 -6.72 10.08
CA PRO A 170 -5.69 -7.59 11.19
C PRO A 170 -4.65 -8.65 10.84
N GLN A 171 -4.36 -8.86 9.54
CA GLN A 171 -3.31 -9.77 9.06
C GLN A 171 -1.96 -9.07 8.84
N LEU A 172 -1.90 -7.74 8.92
CA LEU A 172 -0.65 -6.99 8.81
C LEU A 172 0.25 -7.25 10.03
N ASP A 173 1.30 -8.05 9.84
CA ASP A 173 2.35 -8.20 10.86
C ASP A 173 3.39 -7.08 10.73
N VAL A 174 3.15 -5.98 11.43
CA VAL A 174 4.07 -4.83 11.46
C VAL A 174 5.47 -5.22 11.95
N ASN A 175 5.62 -6.30 12.73
CA ASN A 175 6.93 -6.74 13.22
C ASN A 175 7.71 -7.58 12.19
N ASP A 176 7.06 -8.05 11.12
CA ASP A 176 7.70 -8.83 10.06
C ASP A 176 8.44 -7.94 9.04
N PHE A 177 8.19 -6.62 9.05
CA PHE A 177 8.91 -5.71 8.18
C PHE A 177 10.41 -5.66 8.50
N ILE A 178 11.21 -6.06 7.52
CA ILE A 178 12.65 -5.79 7.53
C ILE A 178 12.83 -4.26 7.52
N GLY A 179 13.63 -3.74 8.46
CA GLY A 179 13.93 -2.31 8.52
C GLY A 179 12.88 -1.45 9.22
N LYS A 180 11.90 -2.03 9.94
CA LYS A 180 10.97 -1.30 10.82
C LYS A 180 11.64 -0.24 11.70
N SER A 181 12.85 -0.52 12.20
CA SER A 181 13.60 0.41 13.05
C SER A 181 14.00 1.71 12.34
N PHE A 182 14.15 1.70 11.01
CA PHE A 182 14.48 2.91 10.24
C PHE A 182 13.30 3.86 10.11
N THR A 183 12.07 3.36 10.25
CA THR A 183 10.84 4.14 10.17
C THR A 183 10.15 4.33 11.53
N THR A 184 10.83 3.92 12.62
CA THR A 184 10.41 4.10 14.01
C THR A 184 11.22 5.24 14.63
N ALA A 185 10.53 6.23 15.19
CA ALA A 185 11.18 7.40 15.80
C ALA A 185 11.67 7.12 17.24
N PRO A 186 12.46 8.02 17.86
CA PRO A 186 13.00 7.82 19.20
C PRO A 186 11.96 7.66 20.33
N ASN A 187 10.71 8.07 20.10
CA ASN A 187 9.59 7.81 21.01
C ASN A 187 9.07 6.35 20.95
N GLY A 188 9.60 5.52 20.04
CA GLY A 188 9.19 4.14 19.83
C GLY A 188 7.99 3.98 18.88
N HIS A 189 7.51 5.06 18.27
CA HIS A 189 6.35 5.05 17.38
C HIS A 189 6.78 4.97 15.91
N LEU A 190 6.01 4.22 15.13
CA LEU A 190 6.14 4.07 13.68
C LEU A 190 5.50 5.26 12.94
N TYR A 191 6.21 5.86 11.98
CA TYR A 191 5.69 6.96 11.15
C TYR A 191 5.66 6.66 9.65
N GLN A 192 6.31 5.57 9.21
CA GLN A 192 6.26 5.09 7.83
C GLN A 192 6.18 3.55 7.85
N LEU A 193 5.41 2.97 6.93
CA LEU A 193 5.47 1.54 6.65
C LEU A 193 6.65 1.27 5.72
N PRO A 194 7.58 0.36 6.06
CA PRO A 194 8.62 -0.05 5.13
C PRO A 194 7.99 -0.69 3.88
N ASP A 195 8.40 -0.21 2.71
CA ASP A 195 7.84 -0.61 1.42
C ASP A 195 8.93 -1.20 0.50
N GLN A 196 10.08 -0.51 0.42
CA GLN A 196 11.26 -0.96 -0.32
C GLN A 196 12.53 -0.86 0.55
N GLN A 197 13.54 -1.67 0.22
CA GLN A 197 14.88 -1.58 0.80
C GLN A 197 15.96 -1.41 -0.26
N PHE A 198 16.95 -0.55 0.04
CA PHE A 198 18.17 -0.42 -0.75
C PHE A 198 19.32 -1.19 -0.09
N ALA A 199 19.57 -2.41 -0.56
CA ALA A 199 20.77 -3.14 -0.18
C ALA A 199 21.96 -2.64 -1.01
N ASN A 200 22.97 -2.09 -0.34
CA ASN A 200 24.24 -1.78 -0.99
C ASN A 200 25.00 -3.09 -1.26
N LEU A 201 25.22 -3.39 -2.53
CA LEU A 201 25.90 -4.60 -2.99
C LEU A 201 27.23 -4.24 -3.63
N TYR A 202 28.26 -5.03 -3.33
CA TYR A 202 29.53 -4.95 -4.05
C TYR A 202 29.46 -5.83 -5.30
N TRP A 203 29.36 -5.20 -6.46
CA TRP A 203 29.40 -5.87 -7.76
C TRP A 203 30.82 -5.94 -8.28
N PHE A 204 31.24 -7.10 -8.76
CA PHE A 204 32.57 -7.30 -9.31
C PHE A 204 32.56 -8.24 -10.52
N ARG A 205 33.62 -8.15 -11.32
CA ARG A 205 33.83 -9.01 -12.50
C ARG A 205 34.39 -10.35 -12.07
N TYR A 206 33.52 -11.36 -11.98
CA TYR A 206 33.92 -12.71 -11.58
C TYR A 206 35.04 -13.30 -12.45
N ASP A 207 35.01 -13.04 -13.77
CA ASP A 207 36.02 -13.49 -14.71
C ASP A 207 37.38 -12.82 -14.45
N TRP A 208 37.40 -11.53 -14.07
CA TRP A 208 38.62 -10.84 -13.67
C TRP A 208 39.18 -11.40 -12.36
N PHE A 209 38.31 -11.56 -11.37
CA PHE A 209 38.68 -12.08 -10.05
C PHE A 209 39.04 -13.57 -10.08
N SER A 210 38.72 -14.27 -11.17
CA SER A 210 39.08 -15.68 -11.36
C SER A 210 40.29 -15.86 -12.28
N ASN A 211 40.74 -14.82 -12.99
CA ASN A 211 41.85 -14.88 -13.93
C ASN A 211 43.19 -15.16 -13.20
N PRO A 212 43.89 -16.27 -13.53
CA PRO A 212 45.16 -16.61 -12.87
C PRO A 212 46.25 -15.55 -13.01
N GLU A 213 46.34 -14.89 -14.17
CA GLU A 213 47.34 -13.84 -14.42
C GLU A 213 47.09 -12.62 -13.52
N TYR A 214 45.84 -12.19 -13.41
CA TYR A 214 45.48 -11.07 -12.53
C TYR A 214 45.72 -11.40 -11.06
N LYS A 215 45.36 -12.61 -10.62
CA LYS A 215 45.67 -13.06 -9.25
C LYS A 215 47.17 -13.02 -8.96
N THR A 216 48.00 -13.48 -9.91
CA THR A 216 49.45 -13.48 -9.74
C THR A 216 50.01 -12.06 -9.71
N LYS A 217 49.64 -11.18 -10.65
CA LYS A 217 50.12 -9.79 -10.69
C LYS A 217 49.68 -9.01 -9.45
N PHE A 218 48.42 -9.13 -9.07
CA PHE A 218 47.86 -8.48 -7.89
C PHE A 218 48.63 -8.89 -6.63
N LYS A 219 48.81 -10.20 -6.40
CA LYS A 219 49.55 -10.72 -5.25
C LYS A 219 51.00 -10.26 -5.24
N ALA A 220 51.63 -10.17 -6.40
CA ALA A 220 53.00 -9.66 -6.50
C ALA A 220 53.12 -8.17 -6.14
N LYS A 221 52.12 -7.34 -6.47
CA LYS A 221 52.10 -5.91 -6.18
C LYS A 221 51.73 -5.60 -4.72
N TYR A 222 50.64 -6.20 -4.23
CA TYR A 222 50.06 -5.83 -2.92
C TYR A 222 50.35 -6.84 -1.79
N GLY A 223 50.91 -8.00 -2.11
CA GLY A 223 51.32 -9.00 -1.11
C GLY A 223 50.20 -9.86 -0.54
N TYR A 224 48.97 -9.78 -1.07
CA TYR A 224 47.83 -10.62 -0.66
C TYR A 224 46.99 -11.07 -1.86
N ASP A 225 46.11 -12.05 -1.65
CA ASP A 225 45.30 -12.64 -2.73
C ASP A 225 44.18 -11.70 -3.20
N LEU A 226 44.00 -11.59 -4.52
CA LEU A 226 42.87 -10.89 -5.13
C LEU A 226 41.56 -11.61 -4.78
N GLY A 227 40.62 -10.89 -4.16
CA GLY A 227 39.33 -11.41 -3.72
C GLY A 227 38.37 -10.30 -3.33
N VAL A 228 37.15 -10.65 -2.92
CA VAL A 228 36.15 -9.68 -2.45
C VAL A 228 36.77 -8.83 -1.32
N PRO A 229 36.72 -7.48 -1.40
CA PRO A 229 37.38 -6.62 -0.44
C PRO A 229 36.78 -6.80 0.96
N VAL A 230 37.65 -7.05 1.93
CA VAL A 230 37.27 -7.22 3.35
C VAL A 230 37.39 -5.92 4.16
N ASN A 231 37.94 -4.86 3.55
CA ASN A 231 38.06 -3.52 4.11
C ASN A 231 38.28 -2.49 2.97
N TRP A 232 38.28 -1.20 3.32
CA TRP A 232 38.41 -0.10 2.35
C TRP A 232 39.78 0.02 1.69
N SER A 233 40.87 -0.32 2.39
CA SER A 233 42.20 -0.34 1.77
C SER A 233 42.28 -1.41 0.68
N ALA A 234 41.74 -2.61 0.94
CA ALA A 234 41.68 -3.66 -0.07
C ALA A 234 40.80 -3.27 -1.26
N TYR A 235 39.72 -2.51 -1.02
CA TYR A 235 38.88 -1.97 -2.10
C TYR A 235 39.68 -1.00 -2.98
N GLU A 236 40.43 -0.09 -2.38
CA GLU A 236 41.29 0.88 -3.07
C GLU A 236 42.37 0.19 -3.90
N ASP A 237 43.11 -0.76 -3.32
CA ASP A 237 44.15 -1.53 -4.02
C ASP A 237 43.60 -2.30 -5.23
N ILE A 238 42.42 -2.91 -5.09
CA ILE A 238 41.74 -3.61 -6.19
C ILE A 238 41.35 -2.63 -7.31
N ALA A 239 40.84 -1.45 -6.94
CA ALA A 239 40.46 -0.42 -7.90
C ALA A 239 41.70 0.13 -8.65
N ASP A 240 42.80 0.39 -7.95
CA ASP A 240 44.06 0.83 -8.54
C ASP A 240 44.60 -0.22 -9.52
N PHE A 241 44.64 -1.49 -9.10
CA PHE A 241 45.10 -2.60 -9.95
C PHE A 241 44.35 -2.67 -11.28
N PHE A 242 43.02 -2.69 -11.25
CA PHE A 242 42.23 -2.83 -12.48
C PHE A 242 42.14 -1.56 -13.33
N THR A 243 42.54 -0.41 -12.78
CA THR A 243 42.53 0.85 -13.51
C THR A 243 43.89 1.14 -14.16
N ASN A 244 44.99 0.80 -13.46
CA ASN A 244 46.31 1.32 -13.78
C ASN A 244 47.35 0.25 -14.18
N ASP A 245 47.09 -1.06 -14.02
CA ASP A 245 48.03 -2.15 -14.35
C ASP A 245 47.48 -3.15 -15.39
#